data_AF-A0A931HBF3-F1
#
_entry.id   AF-A0A931HBF3-F1
#
_cell.length_a   1.000
_cell.length_b   1.000
_cell.length_c   1.000
_cell.angle_alpha   90.00
_cell.angle_beta   90.00
_cell.angle_gamma   90.00
#
_symmetry.space_group_name_H-M   'P 1'
#
loop_
_entity.id
_entity.type
_entity.pdbx_description
1 polymer ?
#
loop_
_entity_poly.entity_id
_entity_poly.type
_entity_poly.pdbx_seq_one_letter_code
_entity_poly.pdbx_strand_id
1 'polypeptide(L)' 'MSKSKLLPTSAPKPIPPEFMEKFVKHGWRRVENIWGKSTVLAWSKAIGRKRMTEARKRYLREVGQ' A
#
# COMPACT_ATOMS: atom_id res chain seq x y z
N MET A 1 19.11 -4.38 -34.38
CA MET A 1 18.71 -4.75 -32.99
C MET A 1 17.75 -3.70 -32.47
N SER A 2 16.44 -3.92 -32.60
CA SER A 2 15.42 -2.97 -32.14
C SER A 2 15.33 -3.03 -30.62
N LYS A 3 16.00 -2.10 -29.93
CA LYS A 3 15.78 -1.86 -28.50
C LYS A 3 14.44 -1.15 -28.37
N SER A 4 13.35 -1.92 -28.25
CA SER A 4 12.05 -1.40 -27.86
C SER A 4 12.22 -0.66 -26.54
N LYS A 5 12.25 0.68 -26.59
CA LYS A 5 12.11 1.55 -25.43
C LYS A 5 10.69 1.36 -24.93
N LEU A 6 10.46 0.33 -24.13
CA LEU A 6 9.26 0.23 -23.32
C LEU A 6 9.30 1.45 -22.39
N LEU A 7 8.49 2.45 -22.71
CA LEU A 7 8.13 3.51 -21.78
C LEU A 7 7.75 2.80 -20.47
N PRO A 8 8.28 3.19 -19.30
CA PRO A 8 7.76 2.70 -18.03
C PRO A 8 6.34 3.28 -17.87
N THR A 9 5.38 2.71 -18.58
CA THR A 9 3.96 3.04 -18.54
C THR A 9 3.37 2.31 -17.34
N SER A 10 3.91 2.56 -16.16
CA SER A 10 3.12 2.44 -14.95
C SER A 10 2.76 3.86 -14.58
N ALA A 11 1.67 4.35 -15.16
CA ALA A 11 0.92 5.42 -14.52
C ALA A 11 0.84 5.09 -13.02
N PRO A 12 1.08 6.04 -12.11
CA PRO A 12 0.99 5.78 -10.68
C PRO A 12 -0.38 5.18 -10.42
N LYS A 13 -0.41 3.89 -10.04
CA LYS A 13 -1.66 3.20 -9.77
C LYS A 13 -2.37 4.01 -8.70
N PRO A 14 -3.61 4.47 -8.93
CA PRO A 14 -4.32 5.24 -7.94
C PRO A 14 -4.42 4.40 -6.67
N ILE A 15 -4.26 5.05 -5.51
CA ILE A 15 -4.35 4.39 -4.22
C ILE A 15 -5.81 3.94 -4.06
N PRO A 16 -6.11 2.64 -4.02
CA PRO A 16 -7.48 2.19 -3.84
C PRO A 16 -7.93 2.58 -2.43
N PRO A 17 -9.19 3.02 -2.25
CA PRO A 17 -9.71 3.40 -0.93
C PRO A 17 -9.65 2.23 0.07
N GLU A 18 -9.80 0.99 -0.42
CA GLU A 18 -9.69 -0.24 0.38
C GLU A 18 -8.25 -0.53 0.88
N PHE A 19 -7.22 0.12 0.34
CA PHE A 19 -5.84 -0.14 0.71
C PHE A 19 -5.62 0.04 2.21
N MET A 20 -6.11 1.16 2.77
CA MET A 20 -5.98 1.45 4.19
C MET A 20 -6.74 0.44 5.04
N GLU A 21 -7.96 0.06 4.64
CA GLU A 21 -8.75 -0.94 5.36
C GLU A 21 -8.05 -2.30 5.40
N LYS A 22 -7.56 -2.78 4.25
CA LYS A 22 -6.85 -4.07 4.16
C LYS A 22 -5.51 -4.01 4.91
N PHE A 23 -4.82 -2.88 4.85
CA PHE A 23 -3.58 -2.65 5.59
C PHE A 23 -3.80 -2.71 7.09
N VAL A 24 -4.82 -2.00 7.58
CA VAL A 24 -5.15 -1.94 9.00
C VAL A 24 -5.57 -3.32 9.53
N LYS A 25 -6.41 -4.04 8.77
CA LYS A 25 -6.92 -5.37 9.14
C LYS A 25 -5.88 -6.49 9.07
N HIS A 26 -5.05 -6.53 8.03
CA HIS A 26 -4.16 -7.67 7.74
C HIS A 26 -2.67 -7.35 7.79
N GLY A 27 -2.27 -6.06 7.78
CA GLY A 27 -0.88 -5.61 7.81
C GLY A 27 -0.17 -5.62 6.45
N TRP A 28 1.14 -5.32 6.49
CA TRP A 28 1.99 -5.14 5.31
C TRP A 28 2.03 -6.37 4.39
N ARG A 29 2.18 -7.57 4.95
CA ARG A 29 2.36 -8.80 4.16
C ARG A 29 1.17 -9.09 3.24
N ARG A 30 -0.07 -8.81 3.66
CA ARG A 30 -1.27 -9.04 2.84
C ARG A 30 -1.37 -8.01 1.72
N VAL A 31 -1.14 -6.74 2.01
CA VAL A 31 -1.24 -5.68 1.00
C VAL A 31 -0.10 -5.77 -0.02
N GLU A 32 1.09 -6.18 0.41
CA GLU A 32 2.22 -6.48 -0.48
C GLU A 32 1.92 -7.65 -1.42
N ASN A 33 1.20 -8.67 -0.95
CA ASN A 33 0.79 -9.80 -1.79
C ASN A 33 -0.30 -9.42 -2.82
N ILE A 34 -1.19 -8.48 -2.50
CA ILE A 34 -2.29 -8.07 -3.40
C ILE A 34 -1.79 -7.10 -4.48
N TRP A 35 -1.06 -6.06 -4.09
CA TRP A 35 -0.71 -4.95 -4.99
C TRP A 35 0.77 -4.90 -5.39
N GLY A 36 1.60 -5.74 -4.76
CA GLY A 36 3.04 -5.77 -4.95
C GLY A 36 3.80 -4.78 -4.07
N LYS A 37 4.97 -5.20 -3.60
CA LYS A 37 5.83 -4.43 -2.68
C LYS A 37 6.14 -3.01 -3.17
N SER A 38 6.50 -2.85 -4.44
CA SER A 38 6.86 -1.54 -5.01
C SER A 38 5.68 -0.56 -5.01
N THR A 39 4.48 -1.04 -5.34
CA THR A 39 3.25 -0.25 -5.33
C THR A 39 2.89 0.19 -3.91
N VAL A 40 2.90 -0.76 -2.97
CA VAL A 40 2.63 -0.51 -1.55
C VAL A 40 3.62 0.49 -0.96
N LEU A 41 4.89 0.40 -1.34
CA LEU A 41 5.92 1.35 -0.90
C LEU A 41 5.66 2.77 -1.39
N ALA A 42 5.22 2.92 -2.66
CA ALA A 42 4.86 4.22 -3.23
C ALA A 42 3.64 4.81 -2.52
N TRP A 43 2.59 4.02 -2.32
CA TRP A 43 1.37 4.44 -1.61
C TRP A 43 1.65 4.78 -0.15
N SER A 44 2.50 3.99 0.51
CA SER A 44 2.96 4.23 1.88
C SER A 44 3.72 5.55 2.03
N LYS A 45 4.52 5.94 1.02
CA LYS A 45 5.16 7.26 0.97
C LYS A 45 4.15 8.38 0.74
N ALA A 46 3.17 8.18 -0.15
CA ALA A 46 2.15 9.17 -0.47
C ALA A 46 1.16 9.43 0.70
N ILE A 47 0.74 8.38 1.42
CA ILE A 47 -0.17 8.50 2.57
C ILE A 47 0.58 8.95 3.83
N GLY A 48 1.81 8.47 4.01
CA GLY A 48 2.62 8.65 5.20
C GLY A 48 2.61 7.43 6.11
N ARG A 49 3.78 6.81 6.27
CA ARG A 49 4.00 5.62 7.14
C ARG A 49 3.56 5.82 8.58
N LYS A 50 3.78 7.02 9.13
CA LYS A 50 3.41 7.35 10.52
C LYS A 50 1.90 7.23 10.71
N ARG A 51 1.14 7.90 9.84
CA ARG A 51 -0.33 7.89 9.84
C ARG A 51 -0.88 6.47 9.68
N MET A 52 -0.32 5.68 8.77
CA MET A 52 -0.70 4.27 8.59
C MET A 52 -0.47 3.45 9.87
N THR A 53 0.71 3.60 10.49
CA THR A 53 1.05 2.86 11.72
C THR A 53 0.14 3.24 12.88
N GLU A 54 -0.19 4.52 13.02
CA GLU A 54 -1.15 5.00 14.02
C GLU A 54 -2.56 4.45 13.78
N ALA A 55 -3.03 4.44 12.52
CA ALA A 55 -4.31 3.84 12.17
C ALA A 55 -4.38 2.35 12.52
N ARG A 56 -3.30 1.60 12.24
CA ARG A 56 -3.22 0.18 12.62
C ARG A 56 -3.19 -0.02 14.14
N LYS A 57 -2.43 0.81 14.86
CA LYS A 57 -2.41 0.78 16.34
C LYS A 57 -3.80 1.04 16.92
N ARG A 58 -4.54 2.00 16.36
CA ARG A 58 -5.91 2.32 16.78
C ARG A 58 -6.85 1.13 16.56
N TYR A 59 -6.84 0.56 15.36
CA TYR A 59 -7.65 -0.62 15.06
C TYR A 59 -7.35 -1.82 15.97
N LEU A 60 -6.07 -2.09 16.25
CA LEU A 60 -5.70 -3.18 17.16
C LEU A 60 -6.14 -2.92 18.61
N ARG A 61 -6.30 -1.65 19.02
CA ARG A 61 -6.88 -1.31 20.33
C ARG A 61 -8.40 -1.51 20.33
N GLU A 62 -9.08 -1.14 19.25
CA GLU A 62 -10.53 -1.22 19.14
C GLU A 62 -11.03 -2.65 18.93
N VAL A 63 -10.30 -3.50 18.19
CA VAL A 63 -10.66 -4.91 17.95
C VAL A 63 -10.15 -5.85 19.05
N GLY A 64 -9.21 -5.38 19.88
CA GLY A 64 -8.68 -6.12 21.02
C GLY A 64 -9.46 -5.94 22.33
N GLN A 65 -10.52 -5.13 22.34
CA GLN A 65 -11.52 -5.05 23.41
C GLN A 65 -12.72 -5.92 23.07
#